data_AF-A0A286FYZ7-F1
#
_entry.id   AF-A0A286FYZ7-F1
#
_cell.length_a   1.000
_cell.length_b   1.000
_cell.length_c   1.000
_cell.angle_alpha   90.00
_cell.angle_beta   90.00
_cell.angle_gamma   90.00
#
_symmetry.space_group_name_H-M   'P 1'
#
loop_
_entity.id
_entity.type
_entity.pdbx_description
1 polymer ?
#
loop_
_entity_poly.entity_id
_entity_poly.type
_entity_poly.pdbx_seq_one_letter_code
_entity_poly.pdbx_strand_id
1 'polypeptide(L)'
;MEAVRAGRTAETLRLVEGMTATERRASLPGLKELRKELRAVPPWEDRSERVRPALHLAGAACHTGAAAAAAWLAASDLRWRQAPTESLLRVLGTGTRAGWPMWRTGWPSDRCPRGCRTT
;
A
#
# COMPACT_ATOMS: atom_id res chain seq x y z
N MET A 1 10.53 9.52 3.51
CA MET A 1 11.31 8.60 4.38
C MET A 1 11.32 9.04 5.84
N GLU A 2 11.51 10.33 6.13
CA GLU A 2 11.57 10.83 7.52
C GLU A 2 10.30 10.56 8.34
N ALA A 3 9.12 10.85 7.79
CA ALA A 3 7.83 10.55 8.44
C ALA A 3 7.67 9.05 8.79
N VAL A 4 8.20 8.16 7.94
CA VAL A 4 8.17 6.71 8.16
C VAL A 4 9.10 6.34 9.31
N ARG A 5 10.34 6.83 9.30
CA ARG A 5 11.33 6.58 10.37
C ARG A 5 10.91 7.16 11.72
N ALA A 6 10.08 8.21 11.73
CA ALA A 6 9.48 8.78 12.93
C ALA A 6 8.21 8.05 13.41
N GLY A 7 7.68 7.10 12.63
CA GLY A 7 6.44 6.40 12.96
C GLY A 7 5.17 7.25 12.82
N ARG A 8 5.22 8.35 12.06
CA ARG A 8 4.08 9.26 11.87
C ARG A 8 3.21 8.76 10.71
N THR A 9 2.34 7.79 11.00
CA THR A 9 1.50 7.12 9.97
C THR A 9 0.57 8.08 9.22
N ALA A 10 -0.07 9.02 9.92
CA ALA A 10 -0.97 10.00 9.29
C ALA A 10 -0.22 10.97 8.35
N GLU A 11 0.98 11.40 8.73
CA GLU A 11 1.84 12.23 7.88
C GLU A 11 2.36 11.44 6.68
N THR A 12 2.72 10.18 6.90
CA THR A 12 3.14 9.26 5.82
C THR A 12 2.01 9.10 4.79
N LEU A 13 0.75 8.96 5.24
CA LEU A 13 -0.40 8.87 4.35
C LEU A 13 -0.53 10.12 3.46
N ARG A 14 -0.53 11.32 4.06
CA ARG A 14 -0.64 12.58 3.32
C ARG A 14 0.48 12.75 2.28
N LEU A 15 1.71 12.37 2.65
CA LEU A 15 2.85 12.44 1.74
C LEU A 15 2.65 11.49 0.55
N VAL A 16 2.28 10.24 0.80
CA VAL A 16 2.16 9.25 -0.28
C VAL A 16 0.95 9.50 -1.19
N GLU A 17 -0.13 10.09 -0.67
CA GLU A 17 -1.27 10.55 -1.47
C GLU A 17 -0.87 11.64 -2.49
N GLY A 18 0.06 12.52 -2.13
CA GLY A 18 0.60 13.56 -3.02
C GLY A 18 1.68 13.08 -3.99
N MET A 19 2.23 11.88 -3.80
CA MET A 19 3.34 11.38 -4.63
C MET A 19 2.88 10.86 -5.98
N THR A 20 3.71 11.10 -6.99
CA THR A 20 3.60 10.53 -8.32
C THR A 20 4.03 9.05 -8.34
N ALA A 21 3.65 8.33 -9.40
CA ALA A 21 4.08 6.94 -9.59
C ALA A 21 5.59 6.77 -9.74
N THR A 22 6.31 7.82 -10.16
CA THR A 22 7.78 7.81 -10.29
C THR A 22 8.43 7.96 -8.92
N GLU A 23 7.96 8.90 -8.10
CA GLU A 23 8.47 9.12 -6.73
C GLU A 23 8.18 7.91 -5.83
N ARG A 24 7.01 7.28 -6.00
CA ARG A 24 6.66 6.03 -5.31
C ARG A 24 7.65 4.91 -5.63
N ARG A 25 8.01 4.72 -6.90
CA ARG A 25 9.00 3.74 -7.34
C ARG A 25 10.40 4.06 -6.82
N ALA A 26 10.80 5.33 -6.84
CA ALA A 26 12.09 5.77 -6.31
C ALA A 26 12.22 5.56 -4.79
N SER A 27 11.10 5.56 -4.06
CA SER A 27 11.08 5.38 -2.60
C SER A 27 11.12 3.91 -2.15
N LEU A 28 10.77 2.96 -3.04
CA LEU A 28 10.71 1.53 -2.70
C LEU A 28 12.03 0.94 -2.16
N PRO A 29 13.21 1.21 -2.76
CA PRO A 29 14.47 0.68 -2.24
C PRO A 29 14.73 1.12 -0.80
N GLY A 30 14.48 2.39 -0.47
CA GLY A 30 14.65 2.91 0.89
C GLY A 30 13.72 2.26 1.91
N LEU A 31 12.48 1.94 1.52
CA LEU A 31 11.53 1.22 2.38
C LEU A 31 11.96 -0.25 2.60
N LYS A 32 12.54 -0.90 1.60
CA LYS A 32 13.07 -2.27 1.74
C LYS A 32 14.26 -2.32 2.69
N GLU A 33 15.17 -1.36 2.62
CA GLU A 33 16.30 -1.29 3.57
C GLU A 33 15.80 -1.03 4.99
N LEU A 34 14.86 -0.09 5.18
CA LEU A 34 14.25 0.12 6.50
C LEU A 34 13.56 -1.14 7.04
N ARG A 35 12.90 -1.92 6.18
CA ARG A 35 12.33 -3.21 6.55
C ARG A 35 13.39 -4.22 7.01
N LYS A 36 14.55 -4.24 6.35
CA LYS A 36 15.69 -5.09 6.73
C LYS A 36 16.28 -4.66 8.07
N GLU A 37 16.47 -3.36 8.30
CA GLU A 37 16.89 -2.79 9.59
C GLU A 37 15.94 -3.25 10.71
N LEU A 38 14.62 -3.09 10.53
CA LEU A 38 13.61 -3.47 11.53
C LEU A 38 13.46 -4.98 11.74
N ARG A 39 13.97 -5.80 10.82
CA ARG A 39 14.01 -7.26 10.99
C ARG A 39 15.17 -7.68 11.89
N ALA A 40 16.25 -6.92 11.93
CA ALA A 40 17.37 -7.16 12.83
C ALA A 40 17.06 -6.74 14.28
N VAL A 41 16.04 -5.91 14.46
CA VAL A 41 15.62 -5.35 15.75
C VAL A 41 14.40 -6.11 16.29
N PRO A 42 14.32 -6.36 17.61
CA PRO A 42 13.15 -7.00 18.19
C PRO A 42 11.84 -6.20 17.94
N PRO A 43 10.70 -6.89 17.71
CA PRO A 43 9.41 -6.24 17.46
C PRO A 43 8.90 -5.36 18.60
N TRP A 44 9.25 -5.69 19.83
CA TRP A 44 8.80 -5.02 21.06
C TRP A 44 9.64 -3.80 21.45
N GLU A 45 10.61 -3.42 20.63
CA GLU A 45 11.34 -2.17 20.83
C GLU A 45 10.45 -0.99 20.45
N ASP A 46 10.29 0.00 21.34
CA ASP A 46 9.42 1.18 21.16
C ASP A 46 9.55 1.85 19.78
N ARG A 47 10.77 1.88 19.25
CA ARG A 47 11.06 2.39 17.91
C ARG A 47 10.46 1.50 16.83
N SER A 48 10.68 0.20 16.91
CA SER A 48 10.12 -0.78 15.97
C SER A 48 8.60 -0.76 15.98
N GLU A 49 7.98 -0.64 17.15
CA GLU A 49 6.52 -0.58 17.28
C GLU A 49 5.91 0.63 16.56
N ARG A 50 6.52 1.81 16.70
CA ARG A 50 6.02 3.05 16.07
C ARG A 50 6.27 3.08 14.56
N VAL A 51 7.41 2.55 14.09
CA VAL A 51 7.81 2.63 12.68
C VAL A 51 7.05 1.62 11.80
N ARG A 52 6.71 0.44 12.33
CA ARG A 52 6.08 -0.66 11.56
C ARG A 52 4.77 -0.26 10.86
N PRO A 53 3.80 0.42 11.51
CA PRO A 53 2.57 0.86 10.85
C PRO A 53 2.83 1.85 9.71
N ALA A 54 3.74 2.81 9.90
CA ALA A 54 4.09 3.77 8.85
C ALA A 54 4.79 3.09 7.65
N LEU A 55 5.67 2.12 7.92
CA LEU A 55 6.34 1.32 6.89
C LEU A 55 5.36 0.40 6.13
N HIS A 56 4.41 -0.20 6.84
CA HIS A 56 3.36 -1.04 6.26
C HIS A 56 2.53 -0.25 5.25
N LEU A 57 2.08 0.95 5.64
CA LEU A 57 1.32 1.86 4.78
C LEU A 57 2.15 2.34 3.58
N ALA A 58 3.37 2.83 3.82
CA ALA A 58 4.22 3.37 2.76
C ALA A 58 4.55 2.31 1.70
N GLY A 59 4.88 1.07 2.11
CA GLY A 59 5.19 0.02 1.15
C GLY A 59 3.97 -0.45 0.35
N ALA A 60 2.79 -0.56 0.98
CA ALA A 60 1.55 -0.89 0.28
C ALA A 60 1.23 0.12 -0.83
N ALA A 61 1.46 1.40 -0.56
CA ALA A 61 1.22 2.47 -1.50
C ALA A 61 2.29 2.61 -2.59
N CYS A 62 3.57 2.37 -2.25
CA CYS A 62 4.68 2.50 -3.19
C CYS A 62 4.81 1.34 -4.18
N HIS A 63 4.19 0.18 -3.91
CA HIS A 63 4.14 -0.94 -4.83
C HIS A 63 3.18 -0.68 -6.01
N THR A 64 3.66 -0.90 -7.23
CA THR A 64 2.92 -0.60 -8.46
C THR A 64 1.98 -1.70 -8.94
N GLY A 65 1.81 -2.80 -8.20
CA GLY A 65 0.93 -3.91 -8.59
C GLY A 65 0.31 -4.64 -7.41
N ALA A 66 -0.89 -5.19 -7.61
CA ALA A 66 -1.67 -5.91 -6.58
C ALA A 66 -0.83 -6.96 -5.87
N ALA A 67 -0.19 -7.83 -6.64
CA ALA A 67 0.54 -8.96 -6.10
C ALA A 67 1.70 -8.49 -5.20
N ALA A 68 2.42 -7.44 -5.61
CA ALA A 68 3.51 -6.88 -4.83
C ALA A 68 3.01 -6.17 -3.56
N ALA A 69 1.92 -5.41 -3.66
CA ALA A 69 1.28 -4.78 -2.50
C ALA A 69 0.72 -5.83 -1.52
N ALA A 70 0.06 -6.87 -2.01
CA ALA A 70 -0.46 -7.96 -1.20
C ALA A 70 0.67 -8.74 -0.50
N ALA A 71 1.76 -9.06 -1.22
CA ALA A 71 2.94 -9.70 -0.64
C ALA A 71 3.60 -8.83 0.45
N TRP A 72 3.58 -7.51 0.29
CA TRP A 72 4.04 -6.58 1.33
C TRP A 72 3.11 -6.58 2.55
N LEU A 73 1.80 -6.48 2.32
CA LEU A 73 0.80 -6.47 3.39
C LEU A 73 0.79 -7.76 4.20
N ALA A 74 0.96 -8.90 3.53
CA ALA A 74 0.99 -10.24 4.13
C ALA A 74 2.35 -10.61 4.75
N ALA A 75 3.33 -9.69 4.74
CA ALA A 75 4.64 -9.93 5.29
C ALA A 75 4.59 -10.31 6.77
N SER A 76 5.15 -11.47 7.11
CA SER A 76 5.24 -11.99 8.47
C SER A 76 5.87 -11.02 9.47
N ASP A 77 6.81 -10.19 9.05
CA ASP A 77 7.44 -9.18 9.90
C ASP A 77 6.55 -7.95 10.14
N LEU A 78 5.64 -7.62 9.21
CA LEU A 78 4.74 -6.48 9.34
C LEU A 78 3.38 -6.85 9.97
N ARG A 79 3.03 -8.14 10.01
CA ARG A 79 1.74 -8.63 10.55
C ARG A 79 1.48 -8.22 12.01
N TRP A 80 2.53 -8.05 12.80
CA TRP A 80 2.44 -7.80 14.23
C TRP A 80 1.95 -6.40 14.59
N ARG A 81 2.19 -5.40 13.71
CA ARG A 81 1.80 -4.00 13.91
C ARG A 81 1.46 -3.39 12.55
N GLN A 82 0.18 -3.48 12.20
CA GLN A 82 -0.34 -3.06 10.90
C GLN A 82 -0.79 -1.59 10.92
N ALA A 83 -0.80 -0.95 9.75
CA ALA A 83 -1.45 0.35 9.61
C ALA A 83 -2.97 0.20 9.76
N PRO A 84 -3.68 1.28 10.17
CA PRO A 84 -5.13 1.26 10.21
C PRO A 84 -5.73 0.90 8.85
N THR A 85 -6.72 0.01 8.83
CA THR A 85 -7.30 -0.54 7.60
C THR A 85 -7.88 0.56 6.70
N GLU A 86 -8.50 1.57 7.28
CA GLU A 86 -9.04 2.72 6.55
C GLU A 86 -7.96 3.52 5.81
N SER A 87 -6.77 3.62 6.40
CA SER A 87 -5.63 4.32 5.79
C SER A 87 -5.06 3.51 4.63
N LEU A 88 -5.01 2.18 4.76
CA LEU A 88 -4.63 1.27 3.68
C LEU A 88 -5.63 1.29 2.52
N LEU A 89 -6.93 1.24 2.83
CA LEU A 89 -7.99 1.32 1.82
C LEU A 89 -7.99 2.66 1.10
N ARG A 90 -7.71 3.76 1.80
CA ARG A 90 -7.58 5.08 1.17
C ARG A 90 -6.42 5.11 0.17
N VAL A 91 -5.24 4.65 0.59
CA VAL A 91 -4.05 4.70 -0.28
C VAL A 91 -4.16 3.75 -1.47
N LEU A 92 -4.73 2.55 -1.29
CA LEU A 92 -4.99 1.61 -2.38
C LEU A 92 -6.15 2.07 -3.28
N GLY A 93 -7.15 2.71 -2.67
CA GLY A 93 -8.28 3.34 -3.37
C GLY A 93 -7.85 4.46 -4.29
N THR A 94 -6.85 5.27 -3.94
CA THR A 94 -6.33 6.31 -4.84
C THR A 94 -5.68 5.77 -6.12
N GLY A 95 -5.16 4.54 -6.10
CA GLY A 95 -4.65 3.83 -7.29
C GLY A 95 -5.74 3.37 -8.27
N THR A 96 -7.01 3.35 -7.85
CA THR A 96 -8.12 2.82 -8.67
C THR A 96 -8.59 3.74 -9.81
N ARG A 97 -8.02 4.96 -9.98
CA ARG A 97 -8.25 5.77 -11.19
C ARG A 97 -7.54 5.24 -12.44
N ALA A 98 -6.60 4.30 -12.31
CA ALA A 98 -5.92 3.66 -13.43
C ALA A 98 -6.06 2.13 -13.35
N GLY A 99 -7.27 1.62 -13.61
CA GLY A 99 -7.48 0.25 -14.06
C GLY A 99 -7.46 -0.85 -12.98
N TRP A 100 -8.58 -1.00 -12.27
CA TRP A 100 -9.04 -2.31 -11.76
C TRP A 100 -10.58 -2.41 -11.83
N PRO A 101 -11.13 -3.64 -11.88
CA PRO A 101 -12.29 -3.92 -12.71
C PRO A 101 -13.58 -3.34 -12.11
N MET A 102 -14.08 -2.28 -12.75
CA MET A 102 -15.44 -2.07 -13.32
C MET A 102 -16.72 -2.62 -12.66
N TRP A 103 -16.72 -3.27 -11.49
CA TRP A 103 -17.95 -3.82 -10.91
C TRP A 103 -18.73 -2.85 -10.01
N ARG A 104 -18.23 -1.63 -9.78
CA ARG A 104 -18.88 -0.66 -8.86
C ARG A 104 -19.53 0.55 -9.53
N THR A 105 -19.39 0.71 -10.83
CA THR A 105 -20.14 1.71 -11.62
C THR A 105 -20.67 1.00 -12.85
N GLY A 106 -22.00 1.09 -13.06
CA GLY A 106 -22.75 0.34 -14.07
C GLY A 106 -22.01 0.12 -15.39
N TRP A 107 -22.08 -1.13 -15.85
CA TRP A 107 -21.50 -1.58 -17.10
C TRP A 107 -22.10 -0.77 -18.27
N PRO A 108 -21.30 -0.09 -19.12
CA PRO A 108 -21.82 0.52 -20.33
C PRO A 108 -22.29 -0.61 -21.25
N SER A 109 -23.59 -0.66 -21.52
CA SER A 109 -24.27 -1.71 -22.30
C SER A 109 -23.69 -1.92 -23.72
N ASP A 110 -22.89 -0.97 -24.20
CA ASP A 110 -22.39 -0.91 -25.57
C ASP A 110 -21.13 -1.75 -25.82
N ARG A 111 -20.57 -2.39 -24.77
CA ARG A 111 -19.40 -3.27 -24.86
C ARG A 111 -19.69 -4.71 -24.47
N CYS A 112 -20.88 -5.19 -24.80
CA CYS A 112 -21.21 -6.62 -24.74
C CYS A 112 -20.55 -7.34 -25.94
N PRO A 113 -19.54 -8.20 -25.76
CA PRO A 113 -19.05 -9.03 -26.85
C PRO A 113 -20.19 -9.97 -27.28
N ARG A 114 -20.49 -10.00 -28.59
CA ARG A 114 -21.57 -10.82 -29.18
C ARG A 114 -21.40 -12.29 -28.75
N GLY A 115 -22.19 -12.76 -27.80
CA GLY A 115 -22.10 -14.16 -27.37
C GLY A 115 -22.83 -14.55 -26.09
N CYS A 116 -23.21 -13.62 -25.21
CA CYS A 116 -23.95 -13.99 -24.00
C CYS A 116 -25.44 -14.18 -24.29
N ARG A 117 -25.78 -15.34 -24.87
CA ARG A 117 -27.15 -15.83 -24.96
C ARG A 117 -27.54 -16.37 -23.58
N THR A 118 -28.52 -15.74 -22.94
CA THR A 118 -29.17 -16.20 -21.71
C THR A 118 -30.00 -17.46 -22.00
N THR A 119 -29.71 -18.54 -21.28
CA THR A 119 -30.71 -19.56 -20.91
C THR A 119 -31.02 -19.40 -19.45
#